data_AF-A0A919BY58-F1
#
_entry.id   AF-A0A919BY58-F1
#
_cell.length_a   1.000
_cell.length_b   1.000
_cell.length_c   1.000
_cell.angle_alpha   90.00
_cell.angle_beta   90.00
_cell.angle_gamma   90.00
#
_symmetry.space_group_name_H-M   'P 1'
#
loop_
_entity.id
_entity.type
_entity.pdbx_description
1 polymer ?
#
loop_
_entity_poly.entity_id
_entity_poly.type
_entity_poly.pdbx_seq_one_letter_code
_entity_poly.pdbx_strand_id
1 'polypeptide(L)'
;MSAPTPGRGPSGGWWRARLTSREGQTTTGRTLRFDVPGWPGHRPGQHLDVRLTADDGYQAVRSYSLAAPAAGETVELGVQTAPDGEVSPYLNEILPLGAEVEVKGPLGGWFVWTPEDRGPLLLVAGGCGVVPLMAMLRARRAAGATGDPCALLCSVRAPDELWYAKELADPTGTEDVRLLYTRQAPPGGDRPAHRLAPDDLEGLPASPETRCYVCGPTGFVEHATALLQSRGHPPGSIRTERFG
;
A
#
# COMPACT_ATOMS: atom_id res chain seq x y z
N MET A 1 16.72 -7.55 25.61
CA MET A 1 16.91 -6.28 24.88
C MET A 1 15.71 -5.41 25.20
N SER A 2 15.91 -4.30 25.91
CA SER A 2 14.82 -3.43 26.34
C SER A 2 14.23 -2.69 25.14
N ALA A 3 12.90 -2.67 25.04
CA ALA A 3 12.20 -1.89 24.02
C ALA A 3 12.52 -0.40 24.20
N PRO A 4 12.75 0.35 23.11
CA PRO A 4 13.01 1.79 23.20
C PRO A 4 11.77 2.52 23.74
N THR A 5 12.00 3.42 24.70
CA THR A 5 10.98 4.33 25.23
C THR A 5 10.54 5.28 24.12
N PRO A 6 9.23 5.42 23.80
CA PRO A 6 8.78 6.36 22.78
C PRO A 6 9.11 7.78 23.22
N GLY A 7 9.78 8.54 22.35
CA GLY A 7 9.99 9.97 22.53
C GLY A 7 8.65 10.70 22.69
N ARG A 8 8.65 11.77 23.47
CA ARG A 8 7.46 12.62 23.66
C ARG A 8 7.07 13.23 22.31
N GLY A 9 5.92 12.84 21.77
CA GLY A 9 5.45 13.27 20.46
C GLY A 9 5.25 14.80 20.35
N PRO A 10 5.17 15.34 19.13
CA PRO A 10 5.05 16.77 18.88
C PRO A 10 3.70 17.33 19.35
N SER A 11 3.65 18.64 19.60
CA SER A 11 2.42 19.33 19.99
C SER A 11 1.32 19.13 18.93
N GLY A 12 0.17 18.58 19.34
CA GLY A 12 -0.97 18.31 18.45
C GLY A 12 -0.86 17.03 17.61
N GLY A 13 0.21 16.23 17.77
CA GLY A 13 0.39 14.96 17.06
C GLY A 13 0.80 15.10 15.59
N TRP A 14 1.23 16.29 15.17
CA TRP A 14 1.72 16.59 13.83
C TRP A 14 3.26 16.69 13.82
N TRP A 15 3.89 15.91 12.95
CA TRP A 15 5.32 15.86 12.73
C TRP A 15 5.66 16.68 11.49
N ARG A 16 6.81 17.35 11.47
CA ARG A 16 7.35 17.94 10.25
C ARG A 16 8.03 16.87 9.43
N ALA A 17 7.67 16.77 8.16
CA ALA A 17 8.16 15.79 7.22
C ALA A 17 8.82 16.50 6.05
N ARG A 18 10.13 16.31 5.86
CA ARG A 18 10.88 16.92 4.76
C ARG A 18 10.93 15.98 3.57
N LEU A 19 10.45 16.41 2.40
CA LEU A 19 10.51 15.59 1.19
C LEU A 19 11.98 15.43 0.75
N THR A 20 12.47 14.19 0.70
CA THR A 20 13.87 13.89 0.33
C THR A 20 13.99 13.23 -1.03
N SER A 21 12.98 12.49 -1.48
CA SER A 21 12.96 11.93 -2.84
C SER A 21 11.55 11.72 -3.37
N ARG A 22 11.42 11.77 -4.70
CA ARG A 22 10.20 11.47 -5.45
C ARG A 22 10.54 10.45 -6.53
N GLU A 23 9.85 9.32 -6.53
CA GLU A 23 10.02 8.27 -7.52
C GLU A 23 8.73 8.03 -8.32
N GLY A 24 8.86 7.98 -9.64
CA GLY A 24 7.75 7.67 -10.53
C GLY A 24 7.37 6.20 -10.53
N GLN A 25 6.10 5.90 -10.22
CA GLN A 25 5.57 4.52 -10.25
C GLN A 25 4.66 4.29 -11.45
N THR A 26 3.80 5.26 -11.76
CA THR A 26 2.95 5.27 -12.96
C THR A 26 2.95 6.68 -13.56
N THR A 27 2.18 6.92 -14.63
CA THR A 27 1.97 8.27 -15.17
C THR A 27 1.42 9.25 -14.14
N THR A 28 0.61 8.78 -13.18
CA THR A 28 -0.13 9.61 -12.21
C THR A 28 0.20 9.27 -10.75
N GLY A 29 1.16 8.38 -10.53
CA GLY A 29 1.48 7.82 -9.23
C GLY A 29 2.95 7.98 -8.88
N ARG A 30 3.23 8.44 -7.65
CA ARG A 30 4.59 8.58 -7.11
C ARG A 30 4.72 7.92 -5.75
N THR A 31 5.93 7.44 -5.45
CA THR A 31 6.37 7.17 -4.07
C THR A 31 7.15 8.38 -3.60
N LEU A 32 6.71 8.99 -2.50
CA LEU A 32 7.36 10.15 -1.88
C LEU A 32 8.03 9.70 -0.59
N ARG A 33 9.32 10.02 -0.45
CA ARG A 33 10.10 9.73 0.76
C ARG A 33 10.27 10.99 1.58
N PHE A 34 10.01 10.88 2.87
CA PHE A 34 10.17 11.98 3.81
C PHE A 34 11.07 11.59 4.98
N ASP A 35 11.92 12.52 5.39
CA ASP A 35 12.58 12.47 6.68
C ASP A 35 11.67 13.12 7.72
N VAL A 36 11.40 12.40 8.81
CA VAL A 36 10.46 12.79 9.87
C VAL A 36 11.17 12.66 11.22
N PRO A 37 11.92 13.69 11.65
CA PRO A 37 12.68 13.62 12.90
C PRO A 37 11.81 13.21 14.10
N GLY A 38 12.28 12.24 14.88
CA GLY A 38 11.58 11.68 16.03
C GLY A 38 10.45 10.70 15.69
N TRP A 39 10.31 10.26 14.43
CA TRP A 39 9.25 9.33 14.02
C TRP A 39 9.24 8.07 14.89
N PRO A 40 8.08 7.68 15.48
CA PRO A 40 8.02 6.58 16.44
C PRO A 40 8.05 5.18 15.80
N GLY A 41 8.20 5.09 14.47
CA GLY A 41 8.01 3.87 13.71
C GLY A 41 6.56 3.66 13.27
N HIS A 42 6.32 2.60 12.50
CA HIS A 42 5.01 2.23 11.98
C HIS A 42 5.01 0.76 11.56
N ARG A 43 3.82 0.20 11.33
CA ARG A 43 3.61 -1.18 10.89
C ARG A 43 3.11 -1.21 9.44
N PRO A 44 3.47 -2.26 8.67
CA PRO A 44 2.99 -2.43 7.30
C PRO A 44 1.48 -2.43 7.21
N GLY A 45 0.94 -1.61 6.30
CA GLY A 45 -0.51 -1.40 6.13
C GLY A 45 -1.10 -0.24 6.93
N GLN A 46 -0.29 0.48 7.73
CA GLN A 46 -0.69 1.77 8.29
C GLN A 46 -0.59 2.90 7.24
N HIS A 47 -1.20 4.04 7.55
CA HIS A 47 -1.17 5.25 6.72
C HIS A 47 -0.86 6.48 7.56
N LEU A 48 -0.56 7.59 6.90
CA LEU A 48 -0.39 8.91 7.50
C LEU A 48 -1.43 9.89 6.94
N ASP A 49 -1.91 10.79 7.78
CA ASP A 49 -2.54 12.01 7.32
C ASP A 49 -1.47 13.03 6.95
N VAL A 50 -1.53 13.60 5.75
CA VAL A 50 -0.69 14.71 5.29
C VAL A 50 -1.52 15.98 5.30
N ARG A 51 -1.02 17.02 5.96
CA ARG A 51 -1.63 18.35 6.00
C ARG A 51 -0.79 19.35 5.20
N LEU A 52 -1.46 20.04 4.29
CA LEU A 52 -0.95 21.20 3.59
C LEU A 52 -1.66 22.45 4.14
N THR A 53 -0.90 23.52 4.38
CA THR A 53 -1.43 24.82 4.79
C THR A 53 -1.03 25.85 3.74
N ALA A 54 -2.01 26.54 3.15
CA ALA A 54 -1.78 27.62 2.20
C ALA A 54 -1.41 28.94 2.92
N ASP A 55 -0.92 29.92 2.16
CA ASP A 55 -0.47 31.22 2.72
C ASP A 55 -1.60 32.01 3.39
N ASP A 56 -2.85 31.79 2.99
CA ASP A 56 -4.05 32.37 3.59
C ASP A 56 -4.55 31.61 4.83
N GLY A 57 -3.85 30.53 5.21
CA GLY A 57 -4.17 29.69 6.36
C GLY A 57 -5.14 28.54 6.08
N TYR A 58 -5.64 28.38 4.84
CA TYR A 58 -6.48 27.23 4.49
C TYR A 58 -5.71 25.91 4.65
N GLN A 59 -6.33 24.91 5.28
CA GLN A 59 -5.73 23.60 5.53
C GLN A 59 -6.50 22.48 4.84
N ALA A 60 -5.78 21.67 4.09
CA ALA A 60 -6.28 20.43 3.51
C ALA A 60 -5.54 19.23 4.09
N VAL A 61 -6.29 18.20 4.50
CA VAL A 61 -5.75 16.95 5.06
C VAL A 61 -6.20 15.77 4.23
N ARG A 62 -5.27 14.89 3.84
CA ARG A 62 -5.56 13.64 3.13
C ARG A 62 -4.71 12.50 3.67
N SER A 63 -5.28 11.30 3.69
CA SER A 63 -4.60 10.10 4.15
C SER A 63 -3.87 9.40 2.99
N TYR A 64 -2.64 8.95 3.24
CA TYR A 64 -1.82 8.21 2.28
C TYR A 64 -1.17 6.99 2.96
N SER A 65 -1.29 5.83 2.33
CA SER A 65 -0.71 4.59 2.84
C SER A 65 0.81 4.63 2.83
N LEU A 66 1.42 4.05 3.87
CA LEU A 66 2.86 3.82 3.93
C LEU A 66 3.23 2.71 2.96
N ALA A 67 4.26 2.95 2.13
CA ALA A 67 4.68 2.06 1.05
C ALA A 67 5.77 1.05 1.49
N ALA A 68 6.38 1.24 2.66
CA ALA A 68 7.50 0.45 3.15
C ALA A 68 7.34 0.16 4.65
N PRO A 69 8.02 -0.87 5.18
CA PRO A 69 8.19 -1.02 6.63
C PRO A 69 9.00 0.14 7.22
N ALA A 70 8.86 0.37 8.52
CA ALA A 70 9.59 1.43 9.20
C ALA A 70 11.11 1.23 9.13
N ALA A 71 11.82 2.28 8.73
CA ALA A 71 13.26 2.32 8.63
C ALA A 71 13.78 3.62 9.26
N GLY A 72 14.12 3.55 10.55
CA GLY A 72 14.53 4.73 11.31
C GLY A 72 13.45 5.81 11.31
N GLU A 73 13.85 7.02 10.92
CA GLU A 73 13.00 8.22 10.91
C GLU A 73 12.46 8.58 9.52
N THR A 74 12.61 7.67 8.55
CA THR A 74 12.15 7.89 7.18
C THR A 74 10.80 7.19 6.96
N VAL A 75 9.91 7.85 6.22
CA VAL A 75 8.62 7.29 5.78
C VAL A 75 8.48 7.40 4.26
N GLU A 76 7.81 6.43 3.65
CA GLU A 76 7.49 6.44 2.22
C GLU A 76 5.99 6.39 2.03
N LEU A 77 5.44 7.31 1.24
CA LEU A 77 4.01 7.41 0.95
C LEU A 77 3.75 7.15 -0.53
N GLY A 78 2.79 6.27 -0.83
CA GLY A 78 2.27 6.12 -2.18
C GLY A 78 1.17 7.15 -2.44
N VAL A 79 1.39 8.04 -3.42
CA VAL A 79 0.48 9.14 -3.75
C VAL A 79 -0.02 8.98 -5.17
N GLN A 80 -1.27 8.57 -5.31
CA GLN A 80 -1.99 8.55 -6.58
C GLN A 80 -2.67 9.90 -6.81
N THR A 81 -2.42 10.54 -7.95
CA THR A 81 -3.07 11.81 -8.31
C THR A 81 -4.56 11.58 -8.51
N ALA A 82 -5.38 12.22 -7.68
CA ALA A 82 -6.79 12.49 -7.94
C ALA A 82 -6.88 13.78 -8.80
N PRO A 83 -7.41 13.72 -10.04
CA PRO A 83 -7.43 14.87 -10.96
C PRO A 83 -8.11 16.12 -10.38
N ASP A 84 -9.21 15.92 -9.63
CA ASP A 84 -9.99 17.00 -9.03
C ASP A 84 -9.59 17.28 -7.57
N GLY A 85 -8.50 16.67 -7.09
CA GLY A 85 -8.01 16.83 -5.72
C GLY A 85 -7.01 17.97 -5.59
N GLU A 86 -7.03 18.70 -4.48
CA GLU A 86 -6.07 19.80 -4.23
C GLU A 86 -4.71 19.29 -3.72
N VAL A 87 -4.70 18.21 -2.94
CA VAL A 87 -3.49 17.74 -2.23
C VAL A 87 -2.59 16.86 -3.10
N SER A 88 -3.15 15.84 -3.76
CA SER A 88 -2.32 14.87 -4.50
C SER A 88 -1.58 15.44 -5.70
N PRO A 89 -2.14 16.34 -6.55
CA PRO A 89 -1.37 16.95 -7.63
C PRO A 89 -0.23 17.82 -7.09
N TYR A 90 -0.48 18.56 -6.01
CA TYR A 90 0.56 19.36 -5.36
C TYR A 90 1.71 18.48 -4.86
N LEU A 91 1.40 17.41 -4.11
CA LEU A 91 2.41 16.48 -3.61
C LEU A 91 3.22 15.80 -4.72
N ASN A 92 2.56 15.39 -5.82
CA ASN A 92 3.21 14.65 -6.90
C ASN A 92 4.03 15.51 -7.85
N GLU A 93 3.60 16.75 -8.13
CA GLU A 93 4.18 17.55 -9.21
C GLU A 93 4.79 18.87 -8.73
N ILE A 94 4.28 19.47 -7.66
CA ILE A 94 4.61 20.86 -7.28
C ILE A 94 5.55 20.93 -6.08
N LEU A 95 5.33 20.11 -5.03
CA LEU A 95 6.11 20.17 -3.78
C LEU A 95 7.62 20.00 -4.06
N PRO A 96 8.47 20.99 -3.77
CA PRO A 96 9.90 20.88 -4.04
C PRO A 96 10.60 19.86 -3.14
N LEU A 97 11.68 19.25 -3.61
CA LEU A 97 12.60 18.51 -2.73
C LEU A 97 13.16 19.46 -1.66
N GLY A 98 13.27 18.98 -0.42
CA GLY A 98 13.68 19.75 0.74
C GLY A 98 12.56 20.55 1.44
N ALA A 99 11.40 20.69 0.80
CA ALA A 99 10.24 21.33 1.40
C ALA A 99 9.61 20.45 2.51
N GLU A 100 8.93 21.10 3.45
CA GLU A 100 8.29 20.45 4.59
C GLU A 100 6.77 20.42 4.42
N VAL A 101 6.16 19.31 4.84
CA VAL A 101 4.73 19.17 5.09
C VAL A 101 4.52 18.71 6.52
N GLU A 102 3.28 18.77 7.01
CA GLU A 102 2.94 18.20 8.31
C GLU A 102 2.31 16.82 8.12
N VAL A 103 2.72 15.83 8.91
CA VAL A 103 2.16 14.48 8.90
C VAL A 103 1.66 14.06 10.26
N LYS A 104 0.58 13.29 10.33
CA LYS A 104 0.05 12.72 11.57
C LYS A 104 -0.09 11.21 11.43
N GLY A 105 0.37 10.50 12.46
CA GLY A 105 0.29 9.06 12.55
C GLY A 105 1.38 8.44 13.44
N PRO A 106 1.63 7.13 13.28
CA PRO A 106 0.97 6.25 12.30
C PRO A 106 -0.52 6.03 12.62
N LEU A 107 -1.36 5.96 11.59
CA LEU A 107 -2.80 5.72 11.69
C LEU A 107 -3.18 4.36 11.12
N GLY A 108 -4.34 3.85 11.54
CA GLY A 108 -4.81 2.52 11.19
C GLY A 108 -4.19 1.42 12.06
N GLY A 109 -4.98 0.44 12.46
CA GLY A 109 -4.51 -0.73 13.22
C GLY A 109 -5.15 -2.05 12.81
N TRP A 110 -6.26 -1.96 12.07
CA TRP A 110 -7.01 -3.09 11.54
C TRP A 110 -6.30 -3.75 10.35
N PHE A 111 -5.82 -2.94 9.40
CA PHE A 111 -5.21 -3.40 8.15
C PHE A 111 -3.69 -3.59 8.28
N VAL A 112 -3.23 -4.25 9.35
CA VAL A 112 -1.80 -4.43 9.61
C VAL A 112 -1.42 -5.89 9.53
N TRP A 113 -0.32 -6.18 8.83
CA TRP A 113 0.36 -7.48 8.87
C TRP A 113 1.78 -7.30 9.37
N THR A 114 2.26 -8.22 10.21
CA THR A 114 3.66 -8.28 10.63
C THR A 114 4.24 -9.67 10.39
N PRO A 115 5.58 -9.82 10.31
CA PRO A 115 6.20 -11.13 10.11
C PRO A 115 5.77 -12.18 11.16
N GLU A 116 5.39 -11.77 12.37
CA GLU A 116 4.87 -12.63 13.44
C GLU A 116 3.51 -13.28 13.10
N ASP A 117 2.75 -12.72 12.16
CA ASP A 117 1.49 -13.29 11.66
C ASP A 117 1.75 -14.50 10.75
N ARG A 118 2.09 -15.64 11.35
CA ARG A 118 2.34 -16.94 10.67
C ARG A 118 1.11 -17.49 9.95
N GLY A 119 1.33 -18.20 8.86
CA GLY A 119 0.32 -18.83 8.01
C GLY A 119 0.25 -18.20 6.62
N PRO A 120 -0.50 -18.80 5.68
CA PRO A 120 -0.54 -18.32 4.31
C PRO A 120 -1.06 -16.89 4.19
N LEU A 121 -0.48 -16.12 3.29
CA LEU A 121 -0.80 -14.71 3.06
C LEU A 121 -1.30 -14.49 1.64
N LEU A 122 -2.46 -13.87 1.50
CA LEU A 122 -3.03 -13.46 0.22
C LEU A 122 -3.27 -11.94 0.21
N LEU A 123 -2.56 -11.24 -0.67
CA LEU A 123 -2.66 -9.79 -0.84
C LEU A 123 -3.41 -9.53 -2.16
N VAL A 124 -4.46 -8.70 -2.12
CA VAL A 124 -5.34 -8.44 -3.28
C VAL A 124 -5.50 -6.94 -3.48
N ALA A 125 -4.90 -6.42 -4.55
CA ALA A 125 -4.80 -4.99 -4.84
C ALA A 125 -5.66 -4.58 -6.02
N GLY A 126 -6.34 -3.44 -5.91
CA GLY A 126 -6.94 -2.71 -7.03
C GLY A 126 -6.24 -1.37 -7.21
N GLY A 127 -5.61 -1.13 -8.37
CA GLY A 127 -4.90 0.12 -8.66
C GLY A 127 -3.80 0.43 -7.64
N CYS A 128 -3.78 1.65 -7.11
CA CYS A 128 -2.82 2.06 -6.07
C CYS A 128 -3.05 1.40 -4.69
N GLY A 129 -4.07 0.56 -4.53
CA GLY A 129 -4.26 -0.24 -3.32
C GLY A 129 -3.13 -1.23 -3.04
N VAL A 130 -2.22 -1.41 -4.01
CA VAL A 130 -1.00 -2.21 -3.82
C VAL A 130 0.01 -1.54 -2.87
N VAL A 131 -0.07 -0.22 -2.63
CA VAL A 131 0.88 0.53 -1.78
C VAL A 131 1.01 -0.07 -0.37
N PRO A 132 -0.07 -0.20 0.44
CA PRO A 132 0.04 -0.81 1.77
C PRO A 132 0.42 -2.29 1.71
N LEU A 133 0.05 -2.99 0.62
CA LEU A 133 0.36 -4.41 0.43
C LEU A 133 1.84 -4.62 0.10
N MET A 134 2.48 -3.68 -0.61
CA MET A 134 3.93 -3.69 -0.81
C MET A 134 4.68 -3.43 0.49
N ALA A 135 4.16 -2.61 1.40
CA ALA A 135 4.77 -2.48 2.72
C ALA A 135 4.80 -3.84 3.44
N MET A 136 3.71 -4.62 3.36
CA MET A 136 3.63 -5.96 3.96
C MET A 136 4.60 -6.92 3.27
N LEU A 137 4.65 -6.91 1.94
CA LEU A 137 5.52 -7.79 1.17
C LEU A 137 7.00 -7.48 1.42
N ARG A 138 7.38 -6.20 1.45
CA ARG A 138 8.74 -5.75 1.78
C ARG A 138 9.12 -6.12 3.21
N ALA A 139 8.20 -6.02 4.17
CA ALA A 139 8.43 -6.49 5.54
C ALA A 139 8.65 -8.01 5.61
N ARG A 140 7.86 -8.78 4.85
CA ARG A 140 8.02 -10.25 4.74
C ARG A 140 9.39 -10.61 4.18
N ARG A 141 9.79 -9.97 3.08
CA ARG A 141 11.10 -10.16 2.42
C ARG A 141 12.25 -9.80 3.38
N ALA A 142 12.18 -8.65 4.06
CA ALA A 142 13.20 -8.22 5.02
C ALA A 142 13.37 -9.17 6.22
N ALA A 143 12.28 -9.81 6.66
CA ALA A 143 12.31 -10.79 7.74
C ALA A 143 12.78 -12.20 7.29
N GLY A 144 12.98 -12.43 5.98
CA GLY A 144 13.27 -13.76 5.44
C GLY A 144 12.15 -14.77 5.69
N ALA A 145 10.90 -14.31 5.83
CA ALA A 145 9.76 -15.14 6.22
C ALA A 145 9.22 -15.95 5.03
N THR A 146 9.95 -16.99 4.61
CA THR A 146 9.65 -17.82 3.43
C THR A 146 8.92 -19.13 3.75
N GLY A 147 8.71 -19.44 5.03
CA GLY A 147 8.10 -20.71 5.47
C GLY A 147 6.61 -20.86 5.15
N ASP A 148 5.90 -19.74 4.98
CA ASP A 148 4.48 -19.72 4.64
C ASP A 148 4.25 -19.24 3.20
N PRO A 149 3.30 -19.86 2.45
CA PRO A 149 2.92 -19.42 1.11
C PRO A 149 2.44 -17.96 1.12
N CYS A 150 2.89 -17.17 0.16
CA CYS A 150 2.48 -15.79 -0.02
C CYS A 150 2.12 -15.55 -1.47
N ALA A 151 1.02 -14.87 -1.72
CA ALA A 151 0.65 -14.42 -3.06
C ALA A 151 0.16 -12.97 -3.06
N LEU A 152 0.45 -12.27 -4.14
CA LEU A 152 -0.02 -10.93 -4.43
C LEU A 152 -0.74 -10.91 -5.77
N LEU A 153 -2.03 -10.57 -5.76
CA LEU A 153 -2.82 -10.32 -6.96
C LEU A 153 -3.00 -8.82 -7.13
N CYS A 154 -2.54 -8.26 -8.25
CA CYS A 154 -2.72 -6.87 -8.61
C CYS A 154 -3.67 -6.74 -9.81
N SER A 155 -4.81 -6.07 -9.61
CA SER A 155 -5.75 -5.73 -10.67
C SER A 155 -5.61 -4.25 -11.05
N VAL A 156 -5.14 -4.00 -12.26
CA VAL A 156 -4.95 -2.65 -12.82
C VAL A 156 -5.61 -2.53 -14.18
N ARG A 157 -5.74 -1.32 -14.72
CA ARG A 157 -6.42 -1.12 -16.01
C ARG A 157 -5.57 -1.56 -17.20
N ALA A 158 -4.27 -1.24 -17.14
CA ALA A 158 -3.29 -1.47 -18.18
C ALA A 158 -1.88 -1.61 -17.56
N PRO A 159 -0.87 -2.15 -18.29
CA PRO A 159 0.50 -2.35 -17.78
C PRO A 159 1.18 -1.10 -17.22
N ASP A 160 0.93 0.07 -17.80
CA ASP A 160 1.49 1.36 -17.38
C ASP A 160 0.88 1.93 -16.09
N GLU A 161 -0.19 1.31 -15.59
CA GLU A 161 -0.80 1.60 -14.30
C GLU A 161 -0.34 0.67 -13.17
N LEU A 162 0.56 -0.27 -13.47
CA LEU A 162 1.13 -1.16 -12.46
C LEU A 162 2.19 -0.40 -11.63
N TRP A 163 1.84 -0.11 -10.39
CA TRP A 163 2.78 0.39 -9.39
C TRP A 163 3.84 -0.66 -9.07
N TYR A 164 5.08 -0.22 -8.82
CA TYR A 164 6.21 -1.08 -8.41
C TYR A 164 6.54 -2.21 -9.42
N ALA A 165 6.23 -2.02 -10.70
CA ALA A 165 6.38 -3.06 -11.74
C ALA A 165 7.77 -3.73 -11.76
N LYS A 166 8.85 -2.96 -11.57
CA LYS A 166 10.22 -3.51 -11.53
C LYS A 166 10.45 -4.44 -10.33
N GLU A 167 9.95 -4.06 -9.16
CA GLU A 167 10.10 -4.84 -7.93
C GLU A 167 9.20 -6.09 -7.90
N LEU A 168 8.04 -6.01 -8.57
CA LEU A 168 7.12 -7.14 -8.75
C LEU A 168 7.60 -8.14 -9.79
N ALA A 169 8.41 -7.70 -10.76
CA ALA A 169 9.03 -8.55 -11.77
C ALA A 169 10.34 -9.20 -11.31
N ASP A 170 10.80 -8.92 -10.09
CA ASP A 170 12.05 -9.47 -9.56
C ASP A 170 11.91 -10.98 -9.34
N PRO A 171 12.68 -11.83 -10.07
CA PRO A 171 12.57 -13.29 -9.97
C PRO A 171 13.12 -13.85 -8.65
N THR A 172 13.75 -13.02 -7.81
CA THR A 172 14.22 -13.42 -6.47
C THR A 172 13.11 -13.40 -5.42
N GLY A 173 11.93 -12.86 -5.77
CA GLY A 173 10.72 -12.94 -4.95
C GLY A 173 10.33 -14.39 -4.64
N THR A 174 9.73 -14.61 -3.47
CA THR A 174 9.28 -15.95 -3.03
C THR A 174 7.76 -16.09 -3.02
N GLU A 175 7.08 -15.04 -3.44
CA GLU A 175 5.64 -14.92 -3.52
C GLU A 175 5.14 -15.18 -4.95
N ASP A 176 3.94 -15.73 -5.07
CA ASP A 176 3.22 -15.83 -6.34
C ASP A 176 2.63 -14.44 -6.69
N VAL A 177 3.15 -13.79 -7.72
CA VAL A 177 2.65 -12.49 -8.19
C VAL A 177 1.76 -12.69 -9.41
N ARG A 178 0.50 -12.28 -9.31
CA ARG A 178 -0.49 -12.33 -10.38
C ARG A 178 -0.92 -10.94 -10.81
N LEU A 179 -0.74 -10.64 -12.09
CA LEU A 179 -1.08 -9.35 -12.67
C LEU A 179 -2.31 -9.48 -13.56
N LEU A 180 -3.40 -8.80 -13.19
CA LEU A 180 -4.64 -8.78 -13.95
C LEU A 180 -4.86 -7.41 -14.57
N TYR A 181 -5.18 -7.39 -15.86
CA TYR A 181 -5.50 -6.18 -16.58
C TYR A 181 -6.98 -6.13 -16.93
N THR A 182 -7.66 -5.00 -16.67
CA THR A 182 -9.11 -4.90 -16.84
C THR A 182 -9.56 -4.16 -18.11
N ARG A 183 -8.66 -3.42 -18.78
CA ARG A 183 -8.98 -2.63 -19.99
C ARG A 183 -8.05 -2.94 -21.15
N GLN A 184 -6.75 -3.10 -20.87
CA GLN A 184 -5.74 -3.41 -21.87
C GLN A 184 -4.76 -4.42 -21.30
N ALA A 185 -4.76 -5.65 -21.84
CA ALA A 185 -3.78 -6.66 -21.50
C ALA A 185 -2.52 -6.50 -22.39
N PRO A 186 -1.32 -6.87 -21.89
CA PRO A 186 -0.12 -6.91 -22.73
C PRO A 186 -0.27 -7.99 -23.82
N PRO A 187 0.34 -7.79 -25.01
CA PRO A 187 0.42 -8.83 -26.03
C PRO A 187 1.03 -10.11 -25.47
N GLY A 188 0.38 -11.25 -25.70
CA GLY A 188 0.84 -12.56 -25.20
C GLY A 188 0.66 -12.77 -23.69
N GLY A 189 -0.11 -11.92 -23.00
CA GLY A 189 -0.45 -12.14 -21.59
C GLY A 189 -1.32 -13.38 -21.37
N ASP A 190 -1.27 -13.91 -20.15
CA ASP A 190 -1.89 -15.20 -19.78
C ASP A 190 -3.42 -15.24 -19.93
N ARG A 191 -4.06 -14.06 -19.91
CA ARG A 191 -5.51 -13.94 -20.07
C ARG A 191 -5.91 -12.61 -20.76
N PRO A 192 -7.08 -12.55 -21.41
CA PRO A 192 -7.60 -11.31 -21.98
C PRO A 192 -7.94 -10.27 -20.90
N ALA A 193 -8.08 -9.01 -21.31
CA ALA A 193 -8.48 -7.94 -20.41
C ALA A 193 -9.91 -8.15 -19.88
N HIS A 194 -10.05 -8.32 -18.58
CA HIS A 194 -11.34 -8.55 -17.93
C HIS A 194 -11.30 -8.10 -16.46
N ARG A 195 -12.46 -7.90 -15.83
CA ARG A 195 -12.50 -7.69 -14.37
C ARG A 195 -12.06 -8.96 -13.63
N LEU A 196 -11.66 -8.81 -12.37
CA LEU A 196 -11.37 -9.93 -11.48
C LEU A 196 -12.55 -10.93 -11.48
N ALA A 197 -12.26 -12.20 -11.70
CA ALA A 197 -13.21 -13.30 -11.78
C ALA A 197 -12.82 -14.44 -10.81
N PRO A 198 -13.72 -15.38 -10.51
CA PRO A 198 -13.43 -16.52 -9.62
C PRO A 198 -12.17 -17.30 -10.02
N ASP A 199 -11.99 -17.56 -11.32
CA ASP A 199 -10.90 -18.37 -11.88
C ASP A 199 -9.53 -17.72 -11.64
N ASP A 200 -9.46 -16.38 -11.53
CA ASP A 200 -8.22 -15.67 -11.27
C ASP A 200 -7.64 -15.99 -9.86
N LEU A 201 -8.48 -16.52 -8.96
CA LEU A 201 -8.09 -16.93 -7.61
C LEU A 201 -7.62 -18.40 -7.52
N GLU A 202 -7.65 -19.15 -8.62
CA GLU A 202 -7.29 -20.58 -8.61
C GLU A 202 -5.81 -20.83 -8.33
N GLY A 203 -5.49 -21.75 -7.40
CA GLY A 203 -4.12 -22.03 -7.00
C GLY A 203 -3.50 -21.00 -6.05
N LEU A 204 -4.21 -19.91 -5.73
CA LEU A 204 -3.84 -19.01 -4.64
C LEU A 204 -4.10 -19.66 -3.27
N PRO A 205 -3.42 -19.21 -2.20
CA PRO A 205 -3.65 -19.71 -0.85
C PRO A 205 -5.13 -19.60 -0.45
N ALA A 206 -5.75 -20.72 -0.06
CA ALA A 206 -7.18 -20.81 0.20
C ALA A 206 -7.55 -21.65 1.44
N SER A 207 -6.64 -21.75 2.43
CA SER A 207 -6.94 -22.45 3.68
C SER A 207 -7.68 -21.53 4.67
N PRO A 208 -8.37 -22.08 5.69
CA PRO A 208 -9.00 -21.27 6.75
C PRO A 208 -8.02 -20.35 7.49
N GLU A 209 -6.73 -20.70 7.50
CA GLU A 209 -5.63 -19.93 8.09
C GLU A 209 -5.10 -18.82 7.16
N THR A 210 -5.47 -18.83 5.88
CA THR A 210 -5.06 -17.79 4.93
C THR A 210 -5.58 -16.44 5.42
N ARG A 211 -4.65 -15.53 5.69
CA ARG A 211 -4.97 -14.12 5.94
C ARG A 211 -5.04 -13.38 4.60
N CYS A 212 -6.16 -12.73 4.36
CA CYS A 212 -6.40 -11.96 3.15
C CYS A 212 -6.38 -10.47 3.46
N TYR A 213 -5.62 -9.71 2.69
CA TYR A 213 -5.61 -8.25 2.75
C TYR A 213 -6.05 -7.68 1.40
N VAL A 214 -7.20 -7.01 1.39
CA VAL A 214 -7.79 -6.44 0.18
C VAL A 214 -7.75 -4.92 0.24
N CYS A 215 -7.10 -4.27 -0.71
CA CYS A 215 -7.06 -2.81 -0.78
C CYS A 215 -7.31 -2.29 -2.20
N GLY A 216 -8.16 -1.28 -2.33
CA GLY A 216 -8.61 -0.78 -3.62
C GLY A 216 -9.75 0.24 -3.52
N PRO A 217 -10.31 0.67 -4.65
CA PRO A 217 -11.57 1.41 -4.70
C PRO A 217 -12.72 0.58 -4.11
N THR A 218 -13.73 1.22 -3.53
CA THR A 218 -14.86 0.56 -2.83
C THR A 218 -15.45 -0.61 -3.60
N GLY A 219 -15.83 -0.41 -4.86
CA GLY A 219 -16.44 -1.48 -5.67
C GLY A 219 -15.49 -2.64 -6.00
N PHE A 220 -14.18 -2.40 -6.04
CA PHE A 220 -13.19 -3.48 -6.17
C PHE A 220 -13.11 -4.29 -4.87
N VAL A 221 -12.99 -3.61 -3.73
CA VAL A 221 -12.87 -4.26 -2.42
C VAL A 221 -14.09 -5.11 -2.11
N GLU A 222 -15.29 -4.61 -2.38
CA GLU A 222 -16.54 -5.36 -2.21
C GLU A 222 -16.57 -6.62 -3.09
N HIS A 223 -16.25 -6.47 -4.38
CA HIS A 223 -16.23 -7.58 -5.33
C HIS A 223 -15.20 -8.64 -4.97
N ALA A 224 -13.95 -8.24 -4.69
CA ALA A 224 -12.88 -9.15 -4.30
C ALA A 224 -13.21 -9.87 -2.98
N THR A 225 -13.79 -9.16 -2.00
CA THR A 225 -14.22 -9.77 -0.72
C THR A 225 -15.30 -10.82 -0.94
N ALA A 226 -16.31 -10.54 -1.78
CA ALA A 226 -17.36 -11.49 -2.10
C ALA A 226 -16.80 -12.76 -2.78
N LEU A 227 -15.84 -12.60 -3.71
CA LEU A 227 -15.16 -13.74 -4.34
C LEU A 227 -14.40 -14.58 -3.32
N LEU A 228 -13.62 -13.96 -2.44
CA LEU A 228 -12.89 -14.66 -1.37
C LEU A 228 -13.86 -15.43 -0.45
N GLN A 229 -14.96 -14.83 -0.04
CA GLN A 229 -15.98 -15.51 0.78
C GLN A 229 -16.62 -16.69 0.04
N SER A 230 -16.95 -16.53 -1.24
CA SER A 230 -17.49 -17.62 -2.06
C SER A 230 -16.52 -18.80 -2.22
N ARG A 231 -15.21 -18.53 -2.12
CA ARG A 231 -14.13 -19.53 -2.11
C ARG A 231 -13.88 -20.14 -0.72
N GLY A 232 -14.65 -19.76 0.29
CA GLY A 232 -14.59 -20.33 1.64
C GLY A 232 -13.64 -19.62 2.62
N HIS A 233 -13.08 -18.47 2.25
CA HIS A 233 -12.31 -17.67 3.22
C HIS A 233 -13.25 -17.14 4.33
N PRO A 234 -12.95 -17.42 5.62
CA PRO A 234 -13.76 -16.91 6.72
C PRO A 234 -13.76 -15.37 6.74
N PRO A 235 -14.89 -14.70 7.00
CA PRO A 235 -14.93 -13.23 7.05
C PRO A 235 -13.90 -12.61 8.00
N GLY A 236 -13.58 -13.28 9.10
CA GLY A 236 -12.58 -12.82 10.08
C GLY A 236 -11.12 -12.89 9.59
N SER A 237 -10.83 -13.64 8.52
CA SER A 237 -9.49 -13.69 7.92
C SER A 237 -9.29 -12.67 6.80
N ILE A 238 -10.36 -11.96 6.39
CA ILE A 238 -10.32 -10.94 5.34
C ILE A 238 -10.31 -9.56 5.98
N ARG A 239 -9.19 -8.86 5.84
CA ARG A 239 -9.04 -7.46 6.21
C ARG A 239 -9.13 -6.60 4.96
N THR A 240 -9.83 -5.47 5.06
CA THR A 240 -10.07 -4.57 3.93
C THR A 240 -9.67 -3.14 4.26
N GLU A 241 -9.05 -2.44 3.31
CA GLU A 241 -8.85 -0.99 3.32
C GLU A 241 -9.39 -0.40 2.00
N ARG A 242 -10.03 0.77 2.07
CA ARG A 242 -10.66 1.42 0.90
C ARG A 242 -10.08 2.81 0.74
N PHE A 243 -9.93 3.24 -0.51
CA PHE A 243 -9.65 4.64 -0.84
C PHE A 243 -10.63 5.13 -1.91
N GLY A 244 -10.91 6.43 -1.88
CA GLY A 244 -11.90 7.11 -2.71
C GLY A 244 -12.27 8.44 -2.11
#